data_AF-A0A8D0PNX1-F1
#
_entry.id   AF-A0A8D0PNX1-F1
#
_cell.length_a   1.000
_cell.length_b   1.000
_cell.length_c   1.000
_cell.angle_alpha   90.00
_cell.angle_beta   90.00
_cell.angle_gamma   90.00
#
_symmetry.space_group_name_H-M   'P 1'
#
loop_
_entity.id
_entity.type
_entity.pdbx_description
1 polymer ?
#
loop_
_entity_poly.entity_id
_entity_poly.type
_entity_poly.pdbx_seq_one_letter_code
_entity_poly.pdbx_strand_id
1 'polypeptide(L)'
;MFCLFLLSLYGNPSGMPPYASQGFPFLPPYPPQEANRTISSLSVADTVSSSTTSYTTAKPAAPSFGVLSNLPLPVPTTDTSAPISQNGSGYKMPDVPDAFPELSELSVSQLTDMNEQEEVLLEQFLTLPQLKQIITDKDDLVKNIEELARKNLLLEPSLEAKRQSVLDKYELLTQMKSTFEKKMQRQHELSESCSASALQARLKVAAHEAEEESDNIAEDFLEGKTDIDDFLSSFMEKRTIYHCRRAKEEKLQQVIAMHSQFHAPL
;
A
#
# COMPACT_ATOMS: atom_id res chain seq x y z
N MET A 1 11.60 -6.87 -42.72
CA MET A 1 11.63 -8.27 -42.25
C MET A 1 11.13 -8.46 -40.81
N PHE A 2 10.95 -7.41 -39.99
CA PHE A 2 10.38 -7.54 -38.62
C PHE A 2 8.84 -7.44 -38.53
N CYS A 3 8.15 -6.85 -39.52
CA CYS A 3 6.68 -6.76 -39.51
C CYS A 3 5.95 -8.04 -40.00
N LEU A 4 6.65 -9.00 -40.61
CA LEU A 4 6.05 -10.26 -41.07
C LEU A 4 6.01 -11.35 -39.98
N PHE A 5 6.75 -11.18 -38.87
CA PHE A 5 6.81 -12.17 -37.80
C PHE A 5 5.61 -12.08 -36.82
N LEU A 6 4.94 -10.92 -36.75
CA LEU A 6 3.76 -10.72 -35.89
C LEU A 6 2.46 -11.24 -36.52
N LEU A 7 2.39 -11.42 -37.84
CA LEU A 7 1.21 -12.01 -38.50
C LEU A 7 1.14 -13.55 -38.37
N SER A 8 2.27 -14.23 -38.10
CA SER A 8 2.30 -15.69 -38.07
C SER A 8 1.89 -16.29 -36.71
N LEU A 9 1.75 -15.48 -35.66
CA LEU A 9 1.33 -15.94 -34.32
C LEU A 9 -0.19 -15.86 -34.09
N TYR A 10 -0.97 -15.41 -35.08
CA TYR A 10 -2.44 -15.38 -35.04
C TYR A 10 -3.12 -16.41 -35.96
N GLY A 11 -2.38 -17.44 -36.40
CA GLY A 11 -2.95 -18.62 -37.06
C GLY A 11 -3.35 -19.68 -36.04
N ASN A 12 -4.61 -19.67 -35.61
CA ASN A 12 -5.21 -20.71 -34.77
C ASN A 12 -5.43 -22.01 -35.57
N PRO A 13 -5.10 -23.20 -35.05
CA PRO A 13 -5.82 -24.43 -35.37
C PRO A 13 -6.81 -24.76 -34.24
N SER A 14 -8.10 -24.66 -34.58
CA SER A 14 -9.21 -25.51 -34.13
C SER A 14 -9.21 -26.08 -32.70
N GLY A 15 -10.17 -25.62 -31.88
CA GLY A 15 -10.83 -26.44 -30.86
C GLY A 15 -10.87 -25.90 -29.43
N MET A 16 -11.53 -24.77 -29.17
CA MET A 16 -12.02 -24.40 -27.83
C MET A 16 -13.29 -23.53 -27.94
N PRO A 17 -14.25 -23.65 -27.02
CA PRO A 17 -15.53 -22.92 -27.09
C PRO A 17 -15.31 -21.41 -26.91
N PRO A 18 -16.24 -20.57 -27.38
CA PRO A 18 -16.06 -19.12 -27.36
C PRO A 18 -16.01 -18.64 -25.91
N TYR A 19 -14.94 -17.94 -25.53
CA TYR A 19 -14.89 -17.21 -24.27
C TYR A 19 -15.99 -16.15 -24.28
N ALA A 20 -16.87 -16.21 -23.28
CA ALA A 20 -17.90 -15.22 -23.07
C ALA A 20 -17.26 -13.84 -22.90
N SER A 21 -17.78 -12.87 -23.65
CA SER A 21 -17.56 -11.45 -23.49
C SER A 21 -18.13 -10.98 -22.15
N GLN A 22 -17.39 -11.22 -21.06
CA GLN A 22 -17.65 -10.50 -19.81
C GLN A 22 -17.00 -9.13 -19.92
N GLY A 23 -17.82 -8.12 -20.21
CA GLY A 23 -17.47 -6.73 -20.00
C GLY A 23 -17.06 -6.55 -18.54
N PHE A 24 -15.84 -6.05 -18.34
CA PHE A 24 -15.44 -5.57 -17.02
C PHE A 24 -16.31 -4.34 -16.70
N PRO A 25 -17.09 -4.35 -15.61
CA PRO A 25 -17.73 -3.13 -15.16
C PRO A 25 -16.62 -2.16 -14.77
N PHE A 26 -16.50 -1.04 -15.49
CA PHE A 26 -15.72 0.11 -15.08
C PHE A 26 -16.13 0.46 -13.64
N LEU A 27 -15.22 0.25 -12.69
CA LEU A 27 -15.37 0.87 -11.38
C LEU A 27 -15.27 2.39 -11.57
N PRO A 28 -16.12 3.18 -10.89
CA PRO A 28 -16.06 4.63 -11.01
C PRO A 28 -14.70 5.12 -10.49
N PRO A 29 -14.18 6.25 -11.00
CA PRO A 29 -12.95 6.85 -10.51
C PRO A 29 -13.06 7.13 -9.00
N TYR A 30 -12.09 6.63 -8.22
CA TYR A 30 -11.95 7.08 -6.84
C TYR A 30 -11.68 8.59 -6.83
N PRO A 31 -12.31 9.36 -5.93
CA PRO A 31 -12.07 10.80 -5.86
C PRO A 31 -10.61 11.07 -5.49
N PRO A 32 -10.03 12.19 -5.96
CA PRO A 32 -8.65 12.54 -5.64
C PRO A 32 -8.56 12.81 -4.14
N GLN A 33 -7.70 12.07 -3.44
CA GLN A 33 -7.39 12.36 -2.05
C GLN A 33 -6.53 13.64 -2.03
N GLU A 34 -7.10 14.69 -1.46
CA GLU A 34 -6.50 16.02 -1.40
C GLU A 34 -5.07 16.00 -0.86
N ALA A 35 -4.22 16.75 -1.54
CA ALA A 35 -2.87 17.06 -1.11
C ALA A 35 -2.93 17.89 0.19
N ASN A 36 -2.55 17.29 1.31
CA ASN A 36 -1.78 17.99 2.34
C ASN A 36 -1.35 17.01 3.45
N ARG A 37 -0.12 16.51 3.34
CA ARG A 37 0.71 16.27 4.52
C ARG A 37 2.09 16.82 4.24
N THR A 38 2.34 18.00 4.79
CA THR A 38 3.64 18.65 4.91
C THR A 38 4.63 17.65 5.52
N ILE A 39 5.64 17.28 4.75
CA ILE A 39 6.79 16.51 5.22
C ILE A 39 7.73 17.51 5.90
N SER A 40 7.71 17.58 7.23
CA SER A 40 8.75 18.27 7.99
C SER A 40 9.85 17.28 8.35
N SER A 41 11.01 17.47 7.73
CA SER A 41 12.28 16.91 8.15
C SER A 41 12.96 17.84 9.16
N LEU A 42 13.25 17.37 10.38
CA LEU A 42 14.24 17.96 11.32
C LEU A 42 14.66 16.84 12.30
N SER A 43 15.88 16.33 12.17
CA SER A 43 17.13 16.72 12.85
C SER A 43 17.25 16.19 14.29
N VAL A 44 18.22 15.29 14.46
CA VAL A 44 18.71 14.78 15.74
C VAL A 44 19.40 15.91 16.50
N ALA A 45 18.99 16.17 17.73
CA ALA A 45 19.76 16.94 18.69
C ALA A 45 19.61 16.33 20.09
N ASP A 46 20.76 15.99 20.67
CA ASP A 46 20.93 15.55 22.05
C ASP A 46 20.38 16.57 23.06
N THR A 47 19.84 16.09 24.17
CA THR A 47 19.78 16.87 25.41
C THR A 47 20.05 15.98 26.61
N VAL A 48 21.24 16.15 27.16
CA VAL A 48 21.64 15.68 28.48
C VAL A 48 20.98 16.56 29.54
N SER A 49 20.44 15.96 30.61
CA SER A 49 20.37 16.61 31.93
C SER A 49 20.22 15.57 33.04
N SER A 50 21.02 15.77 34.09
CA SER A 50 21.18 14.92 35.27
C SER A 50 20.27 15.34 36.43
N SER A 51 19.97 14.36 37.29
CA SER A 51 19.73 14.44 38.74
C SER A 51 18.45 15.11 39.29
N THR A 52 17.57 14.33 39.94
CA THR A 52 17.33 14.31 41.42
C THR A 52 15.98 13.64 41.79
N THR A 53 15.99 13.02 42.96
CA THR A 53 14.99 12.19 43.66
C THR A 53 13.54 12.70 43.65
N SER A 54 12.56 11.86 43.26
CA SER A 54 11.37 11.48 44.06
C SER A 54 10.29 10.72 43.23
N TYR A 55 9.86 9.59 43.81
CA TYR A 55 8.65 8.79 43.62
C TYR A 55 7.47 9.43 42.85
N THR A 56 7.16 8.92 41.65
CA THR A 56 5.85 8.47 41.16
C THR A 56 5.99 7.84 39.76
N THR A 57 5.07 6.93 39.42
CA THR A 57 4.99 6.04 38.26
C THR A 57 5.32 6.63 36.88
N ALA A 58 6.19 5.96 36.12
CA ALA A 58 6.18 6.00 34.66
C ALA A 58 6.36 4.58 34.10
N LYS A 59 5.27 4.03 33.57
CA LYS A 59 5.22 2.82 32.76
C LYS A 59 6.17 2.99 31.57
N PRO A 60 6.98 1.98 31.17
CA PRO A 60 7.76 2.09 29.95
C PRO A 60 6.79 2.24 28.78
N ALA A 61 6.81 3.40 28.11
CA ALA A 61 6.15 3.55 26.83
C ALA A 61 6.87 2.64 25.82
N ALA A 62 6.10 1.83 25.09
CA ALA A 62 6.64 1.03 23.99
C ALA A 62 7.32 1.96 22.96
N PRO A 63 8.43 1.53 22.34
CA PRO A 63 9.16 2.37 21.40
C PRO A 63 8.25 2.74 20.21
N SER A 64 8.09 4.05 20.01
CA SER A 64 7.34 4.59 18.87
C SER A 64 8.17 4.46 17.61
N PHE A 65 7.96 3.37 16.86
CA PHE A 65 8.53 3.22 15.52
C PHE A 65 7.52 3.64 14.46
N GLY A 66 7.76 4.84 13.92
CA GLY A 66 7.70 5.18 12.50
C GLY A 66 6.47 4.79 11.66
N VAL A 67 5.85 5.83 11.09
CA VAL A 67 5.11 5.86 9.81
C VAL A 67 3.67 5.31 9.80
N LEU A 68 3.23 4.50 10.76
CA LEU A 68 1.81 4.08 10.86
C LEU A 68 1.08 4.66 12.10
N SER A 69 1.21 5.97 12.35
CA SER A 69 0.54 6.65 13.46
C SER A 69 -1.01 6.72 13.33
N ASN A 70 -1.57 6.25 12.22
CA ASN A 70 -3.00 6.40 11.90
C ASN A 70 -3.78 5.10 11.78
N LEU A 71 -3.17 3.92 12.01
CA LEU A 71 -3.97 2.72 12.19
C LEU A 71 -4.48 2.69 13.64
N PRO A 72 -5.80 2.48 13.86
CA PRO A 72 -6.29 2.19 15.20
C PRO A 72 -5.48 1.02 15.75
N LEU A 73 -4.90 1.19 16.95
CA LEU A 73 -4.32 0.07 17.67
C LEU A 73 -5.39 -1.03 17.74
N PRO A 74 -5.05 -2.30 17.49
CA PRO A 74 -6.00 -3.39 17.70
C PRO A 74 -6.33 -3.41 19.19
N VAL A 75 -7.47 -2.82 19.56
CA VAL A 75 -8.06 -3.02 20.87
C VAL A 75 -8.45 -4.49 20.91
N PRO A 76 -8.11 -5.25 21.97
CA PRO A 76 -8.62 -6.60 22.13
C PRO A 76 -10.15 -6.55 22.12
N THR A 77 -10.76 -6.90 21.00
CA THR A 77 -12.20 -7.13 20.92
C THR A 77 -12.44 -8.49 21.54
N THR A 78 -12.59 -8.52 22.85
CA THR A 78 -13.10 -9.71 23.54
C THR A 78 -14.59 -9.84 23.22
N ASP A 79 -14.90 -10.62 22.19
CA ASP A 79 -16.23 -11.19 22.00
C ASP A 79 -16.44 -12.30 23.06
N THR A 80 -16.57 -11.90 24.32
CA THR A 80 -17.13 -12.74 25.37
C THR A 80 -17.93 -11.82 26.27
N SER A 81 -19.24 -12.06 26.33
CA SER A 81 -20.22 -11.38 27.16
C SER A 81 -19.89 -11.49 28.66
N ALA A 82 -18.99 -10.65 29.14
CA ALA A 82 -18.80 -10.35 30.55
C ALA A 82 -19.02 -8.84 30.75
N PRO A 83 -19.78 -8.42 31.77
CA PRO A 83 -20.10 -7.02 31.95
C PRO A 83 -18.83 -6.22 32.21
N ILE A 84 -18.65 -5.19 31.39
CA ILE A 84 -17.57 -4.22 31.44
C ILE A 84 -17.66 -3.46 32.77
N SER A 85 -16.68 -3.68 33.64
CA SER A 85 -16.24 -2.69 34.62
C SER A 85 -14.84 -2.28 34.20
N GLN A 86 -14.67 -0.99 33.89
CA GLN A 86 -13.37 -0.44 33.58
C GLN A 86 -12.47 -0.50 34.83
N ASN A 87 -11.22 -0.92 34.62
CA ASN A 87 -10.09 -1.03 35.55
C ASN A 87 -9.94 -2.37 36.30
N GLY A 88 -8.81 -3.03 36.01
CA GLY A 88 -8.22 -4.07 36.85
C GLY A 88 -8.79 -5.46 36.61
N SER A 89 -7.89 -6.45 36.47
CA SER A 89 -8.17 -7.82 36.85
C SER A 89 -9.09 -7.85 38.08
N GLY A 90 -10.26 -8.48 37.95
CA GLY A 90 -11.33 -8.50 38.94
C GLY A 90 -10.97 -9.27 40.21
N TYR A 91 -9.92 -8.82 40.90
CA TYR A 91 -9.49 -9.35 42.18
C TYR A 91 -10.59 -9.09 43.22
N LYS A 92 -11.00 -10.14 43.93
CA LYS A 92 -11.91 -10.04 45.06
C LYS A 92 -11.12 -10.24 46.33
N MET A 93 -11.04 -9.19 47.14
CA MET A 93 -10.43 -9.25 48.46
C MET A 93 -11.23 -10.21 49.36
N PRO A 94 -10.58 -11.06 50.16
CA PRO A 94 -11.25 -11.84 51.20
C PRO A 94 -11.94 -10.93 52.22
N ASP A 95 -13.10 -11.35 52.72
CA ASP A 95 -13.83 -10.61 53.75
C ASP A 95 -13.06 -10.59 55.08
N VAL A 96 -13.11 -9.46 55.80
CA VAL A 96 -12.47 -9.30 57.10
C VAL A 96 -13.29 -10.06 58.16
N PRO A 97 -12.68 -10.90 59.01
CA PRO A 97 -13.39 -11.59 60.08
C PRO A 97 -13.93 -10.62 61.12
N ASP A 98 -15.16 -10.85 61.58
CA ASP A 98 -15.75 -10.10 62.70
C ASP A 98 -15.24 -10.58 64.07
N ALA A 99 -14.52 -11.71 64.13
CA ALA A 99 -13.95 -12.29 65.34
C ALA A 99 -12.69 -13.13 65.05
N PHE A 100 -11.83 -13.28 66.07
CA PHE A 100 -10.58 -14.05 66.03
C PHE A 100 -10.61 -15.15 67.10
N PRO A 101 -11.32 -16.27 66.84
CA PRO A 101 -11.47 -17.35 67.82
C PRO A 101 -10.11 -17.96 68.22
N GLU A 102 -9.09 -17.89 67.36
CA GLU A 102 -7.76 -18.43 67.63
C GLU A 102 -7.08 -17.77 68.85
N LEU A 103 -7.44 -16.51 69.15
CA LEU A 103 -6.89 -15.79 70.30
C LEU A 103 -7.43 -16.33 71.64
N SER A 104 -8.59 -16.99 71.63
CA SER A 104 -9.18 -17.57 72.85
C SER A 104 -8.47 -18.83 73.34
N GLU A 105 -7.64 -19.44 72.49
CA GLU A 105 -6.86 -20.64 72.80
C GLU A 105 -5.47 -20.31 73.38
N LEU A 106 -5.08 -19.03 73.40
CA LEU A 106 -3.78 -18.56 73.90
C LEU A 106 -3.82 -18.24 75.40
N SER A 107 -2.68 -18.42 76.08
CA SER A 107 -2.56 -18.06 77.50
C SER A 107 -2.47 -16.55 77.71
N VAL A 108 -2.80 -16.08 78.92
CA VAL A 108 -2.71 -14.65 79.27
C VAL A 108 -1.30 -14.11 79.09
N SER A 109 -0.26 -14.90 79.38
CA SER A 109 1.13 -14.46 79.15
C SER A 109 1.44 -14.29 77.67
N GLN A 110 0.97 -15.19 76.80
CA GLN A 110 1.16 -15.09 75.35
C GLN A 110 0.42 -13.89 74.76
N LEU A 111 -0.78 -13.59 75.26
CA LEU A 111 -1.55 -12.41 74.86
C LEU A 111 -0.89 -11.11 75.33
N THR A 112 -0.35 -11.07 76.56
CA THR A 112 0.43 -9.93 77.07
C THR A 112 1.69 -9.73 76.24
N ASP A 113 2.44 -10.80 75.96
CA ASP A 113 3.64 -10.74 75.13
C ASP A 113 3.32 -10.24 73.71
N MET A 114 2.24 -10.73 73.09
CA MET A 114 1.76 -10.22 71.79
C MET A 114 1.34 -8.75 71.82
N ASN A 115 0.73 -8.29 72.90
CA ASN A 115 0.31 -6.89 73.04
C ASN A 115 1.50 -5.95 73.27
N GLU A 116 2.55 -6.43 73.93
CA GLU A 116 3.77 -5.67 74.23
C GLU A 116 4.81 -5.72 73.09
N GLN A 117 4.77 -6.77 72.25
CA GLN A 117 5.72 -7.00 71.16
C GLN A 117 5.01 -7.02 69.80
N GLU A 118 5.12 -5.91 69.06
CA GLU A 118 4.51 -5.74 67.72
C GLU A 118 4.93 -6.83 66.72
N GLU A 119 6.16 -7.33 66.81
CA GLU A 119 6.68 -8.37 65.92
C GLU A 119 5.93 -9.70 66.09
N VAL A 120 5.61 -10.09 67.34
CA VAL A 120 4.84 -11.31 67.65
C VAL A 120 3.39 -11.17 67.20
N LEU A 121 2.82 -9.97 67.33
CA LEU A 121 1.49 -9.66 66.81
C LEU A 121 1.45 -9.78 65.27
N LEU A 122 2.44 -9.22 64.56
CA LEU A 122 2.56 -9.30 63.11
C LEU A 122 2.75 -10.75 62.61
N GLU A 123 3.53 -11.56 63.32
CA GLU A 123 3.64 -13.00 63.02
C GLU A 123 2.28 -13.70 63.13
N GLN A 124 1.49 -13.39 64.15
CA GLN A 124 0.14 -13.94 64.28
C GLN A 124 -0.76 -13.51 63.11
N PHE A 125 -0.69 -12.26 62.64
CA PHE A 125 -1.43 -11.81 61.45
C PHE A 125 -1.11 -12.63 60.20
N LEU A 126 0.16 -13.01 60.00
CA LEU A 126 0.58 -13.87 58.88
C LEU A 126 -0.04 -15.28 58.93
N THR A 127 -0.49 -15.72 60.11
CA THR A 127 -1.17 -17.02 60.25
C THR A 127 -2.63 -16.98 59.81
N LEU A 128 -3.25 -15.80 59.76
CA LEU A 128 -4.67 -15.62 59.44
C LEU A 128 -5.00 -16.14 58.03
N PRO A 129 -6.13 -16.86 57.86
CA PRO A 129 -6.53 -17.40 56.56
C PRO A 129 -6.67 -16.32 55.48
N GLN A 130 -7.19 -15.15 55.83
CA GLN A 130 -7.43 -14.05 54.89
C GLN A 130 -6.13 -13.47 54.36
N LEU A 131 -5.14 -13.26 55.24
CA LEU A 131 -3.85 -12.72 54.84
C LEU A 131 -3.05 -13.74 54.00
N LYS A 132 -3.10 -15.02 54.36
CA LYS A 132 -2.53 -16.11 53.55
C LYS A 132 -3.14 -16.17 52.15
N GLN A 133 -4.46 -15.98 52.05
CA GLN A 133 -5.16 -15.94 50.77
C GLN A 133 -4.68 -14.74 49.94
N ILE A 134 -4.64 -13.53 50.52
CA ILE A 134 -4.16 -12.32 49.84
C ILE A 134 -2.71 -12.49 49.32
N ILE A 135 -1.82 -13.08 50.13
CA ILE A 135 -0.44 -13.34 49.75
C ILE A 135 -0.39 -14.31 48.55
N THR A 136 -1.17 -15.39 48.62
CA THR A 136 -1.25 -16.39 47.54
C THR A 136 -1.80 -15.78 46.25
N ASP A 137 -2.90 -15.02 46.36
CA ASP A 137 -3.52 -14.33 45.22
C ASP A 137 -2.55 -13.34 44.56
N LYS A 138 -1.78 -12.61 45.37
CA LYS A 138 -0.74 -11.70 44.90
C LYS A 138 0.34 -12.47 44.12
N ASP A 139 0.82 -13.58 44.66
CA ASP A 139 1.86 -14.39 44.01
C ASP A 139 1.37 -15.00 42.68
N ASP A 140 0.14 -15.52 42.66
CA ASP A 140 -0.50 -16.03 41.44
C ASP A 140 -0.70 -14.92 40.41
N LEU A 141 -1.13 -13.73 40.84
CA LEU A 141 -1.30 -12.59 39.94
C LEU A 141 0.04 -12.13 39.36
N VAL A 142 1.10 -12.04 40.17
CA VAL A 142 2.46 -11.71 39.70
C VAL A 142 2.92 -12.73 38.66
N LYS A 143 2.78 -14.02 38.95
CA LYS A 143 3.15 -15.10 38.03
C LYS A 143 2.38 -15.03 36.71
N ASN A 144 1.07 -14.75 36.76
CA ASN A 144 0.24 -14.58 35.58
C ASN A 144 0.64 -13.36 34.74
N ILE A 145 0.96 -12.24 35.39
CA ILE A 145 1.45 -11.02 34.72
C ILE A 145 2.78 -11.32 34.02
N GLU A 146 3.71 -11.99 34.70
CA GLU A 146 5.01 -12.36 34.14
C GLU A 146 4.87 -13.32 32.94
N GLU A 147 4.02 -14.34 33.06
CA GLU A 147 3.78 -15.28 31.97
C GLU A 147 3.17 -14.57 30.75
N LEU A 148 2.21 -13.67 30.97
CA LEU A 148 1.59 -12.89 29.90
C LEU A 148 2.59 -11.94 29.25
N ALA A 149 3.41 -11.23 30.05
CA ALA A 149 4.47 -10.38 29.54
C ALA A 149 5.46 -11.16 28.69
N ARG A 150 5.86 -12.36 29.15
CA ARG A 150 6.75 -13.26 28.40
C ARG A 150 6.13 -13.73 27.09
N LYS A 151 4.84 -14.10 27.08
CA LYS A 151 4.12 -14.46 25.86
C LYS A 151 4.05 -13.30 24.87
N ASN A 152 3.77 -12.08 25.35
CA ASN A 152 3.75 -10.89 24.50
C ASN A 152 5.12 -10.62 23.85
N LEU A 153 6.20 -10.71 24.62
CA LEU A 153 7.57 -10.56 24.10
C LEU A 153 7.91 -11.63 23.05
N LEU A 154 7.43 -12.86 23.21
CA LEU A 154 7.63 -13.91 22.22
C LEU A 154 6.85 -13.69 20.91
N LEU A 155 5.71 -12.99 20.97
CA LEU A 155 4.89 -12.70 19.79
C LEU A 155 5.42 -11.52 18.98
N GLU A 156 6.10 -10.58 19.63
CA GLU A 156 6.70 -9.38 19.02
C GLU A 156 7.48 -9.66 17.72
N PRO A 157 8.46 -10.58 17.67
CA PRO A 157 9.23 -10.84 16.44
C PRO A 157 8.36 -11.39 15.30
N SER A 158 7.35 -12.21 15.61
CA SER A 158 6.45 -12.77 14.58
C SER A 158 5.51 -11.70 14.02
N LEU A 159 4.99 -10.82 14.90
CA LEU A 159 4.15 -9.70 14.49
C LEU A 159 4.92 -8.69 13.66
N GLU A 160 6.16 -8.37 14.05
CA GLU A 160 7.01 -7.45 13.30
C GLU A 160 7.39 -8.03 11.93
N ALA A 161 7.74 -9.32 11.86
CA ALA A 161 7.99 -9.99 10.58
C ALA A 161 6.77 -9.96 9.65
N LYS A 162 5.57 -10.19 10.19
CA LYS A 162 4.32 -10.11 9.41
C LYS A 162 4.04 -8.67 8.95
N ARG A 163 4.23 -7.69 9.83
CA ARG A 163 4.11 -6.27 9.51
C ARG A 163 5.05 -5.88 8.37
N GLN A 164 6.32 -6.23 8.47
CA GLN A 164 7.31 -5.97 7.42
C GLN A 164 6.92 -6.64 6.11
N SER A 165 6.48 -7.90 6.13
CA SER A 165 6.01 -8.59 4.92
C SER A 165 4.83 -7.89 4.23
N VAL A 166 3.92 -7.29 4.99
CA VAL A 166 2.81 -6.49 4.45
C VAL A 166 3.33 -5.21 3.79
N LEU A 167 4.27 -4.52 4.44
CA LEU A 167 4.88 -3.31 3.88
C LEU A 167 5.61 -3.60 2.58
N ASP A 168 6.44 -4.66 2.53
CA ASP A 168 7.19 -5.05 1.34
C ASP A 168 6.25 -5.40 0.17
N LYS A 169 5.17 -6.16 0.45
CA LYS A 169 4.17 -6.52 -0.56
C LYS A 169 3.40 -5.30 -1.07
N TYR A 170 3.11 -4.35 -0.19
CA TYR A 170 2.42 -3.11 -0.57
C TYR A 170 3.31 -2.22 -1.45
N GLU A 171 4.59 -2.11 -1.12
CA GLU A 171 5.57 -1.39 -1.94
C GLU A 171 5.70 -2.03 -3.32
N LEU A 172 5.85 -3.36 -3.38
CA LEU A 172 5.92 -4.10 -4.64
C LEU A 172 4.65 -3.89 -5.48
N LEU A 173 3.47 -4.00 -4.88
CA LEU A 173 2.20 -3.75 -5.56
C LEU A 173 2.15 -2.34 -6.14
N THR A 174 2.56 -1.34 -5.36
CA THR A 174 2.59 0.07 -5.79
C THR A 174 3.52 0.26 -6.99
N GLN A 175 4.71 -0.35 -6.95
CA GLN A 175 5.67 -0.30 -8.04
C GLN A 175 5.13 -0.99 -9.31
N MET A 176 4.54 -2.18 -9.17
CA MET A 176 3.95 -2.93 -10.28
C MET A 176 2.79 -2.17 -10.92
N LYS A 177 1.91 -1.58 -10.10
CA LYS A 177 0.80 -0.74 -10.56
C LYS A 177 1.31 0.46 -11.36
N SER A 178 2.27 1.21 -10.83
CA SER A 178 2.87 2.35 -11.55
C SER A 178 3.50 1.93 -12.88
N THR A 179 4.19 0.78 -12.90
CA THR A 179 4.79 0.25 -14.12
C THR A 179 3.75 -0.17 -15.15
N PHE A 180 2.66 -0.80 -14.70
CA PHE A 180 1.54 -1.20 -15.53
C PHE A 180 0.85 0.02 -16.13
N GLU A 181 0.52 1.03 -15.33
CA GLU A 181 -0.12 2.27 -15.78
C GLU A 181 0.74 2.99 -16.83
N LYS A 182 2.06 3.09 -16.62
CA LYS A 182 2.98 3.65 -17.61
C LYS A 182 2.99 2.87 -18.93
N LYS A 183 3.01 1.53 -18.86
CA LYS A 183 2.96 0.68 -20.07
C LYS A 183 1.63 0.80 -20.80
N MET A 184 0.53 0.85 -20.05
CA MET A 184 -0.82 1.02 -20.60
C MET A 184 -0.96 2.39 -21.28
N GLN A 185 -0.51 3.47 -20.64
CA GLN A 185 -0.48 4.80 -21.22
C GLN A 185 0.35 4.82 -22.51
N ARG A 186 1.56 4.24 -22.47
CA ARG A 186 2.41 4.18 -23.66
C ARG A 186 1.80 3.37 -24.80
N GLN A 187 1.16 2.25 -24.48
CA GLN A 187 0.44 1.45 -25.45
C GLN A 187 -0.69 2.26 -26.09
N HIS A 188 -1.47 2.99 -25.29
CA HIS A 188 -2.56 3.82 -25.78
C HIS A 188 -2.06 4.90 -26.73
N GLU A 189 -1.04 5.68 -26.34
CA GLU A 189 -0.39 6.68 -27.20
C GLU A 189 0.09 6.10 -28.53
N LEU A 190 0.75 4.94 -28.49
CA LEU A 190 1.21 4.26 -29.69
C LEU A 190 0.05 3.76 -30.55
N SER A 191 -1.03 3.26 -29.93
CA SER A 191 -2.20 2.80 -30.66
C SER A 191 -2.91 3.95 -31.39
N GLU A 192 -2.98 5.13 -30.78
CA GLU A 192 -3.59 6.32 -31.39
C GLU A 192 -2.69 6.89 -32.49
N SER A 193 -1.41 7.12 -32.17
CA SER A 193 -0.44 7.73 -33.10
C SER A 193 -0.12 6.83 -34.30
N CYS A 194 -0.09 5.50 -34.11
CA CYS A 194 0.10 4.52 -35.19
C CYS A 194 -1.22 3.98 -35.75
N SER A 195 -2.37 4.54 -35.36
CA SER A 195 -3.65 4.14 -35.95
C SER A 195 -3.63 4.35 -37.46
N ALA A 196 -4.36 3.51 -38.19
CA ALA A 196 -4.43 3.59 -39.64
C ALA A 196 -4.93 4.98 -40.11
N SER A 197 -5.90 5.55 -39.39
CA SER A 197 -6.41 6.91 -39.65
C SER A 197 -5.34 7.98 -39.39
N ALA A 198 -4.59 7.92 -38.28
CA ALA A 198 -3.53 8.88 -38.01
C ALA A 198 -2.39 8.79 -39.03
N LEU A 199 -2.01 7.58 -39.45
CA LEU A 199 -1.00 7.38 -40.49
C LEU A 199 -1.48 7.91 -41.85
N GLN A 200 -2.74 7.66 -42.19
CA GLN A 200 -3.34 8.18 -43.42
C GLN A 200 -3.34 9.71 -43.43
N ALA A 201 -3.77 10.36 -42.34
CA ALA A 201 -3.76 11.81 -42.23
C ALA A 201 -2.33 12.37 -42.43
N ARG A 202 -1.33 11.76 -41.80
CA ARG A 202 0.09 12.15 -42.01
C ARG A 202 0.56 11.95 -43.45
N LEU A 203 0.18 10.85 -44.09
CA LEU A 203 0.51 10.62 -45.51
C LEU A 203 -0.12 11.68 -46.41
N LYS A 204 -1.37 12.08 -46.13
CA LYS A 204 -2.07 13.11 -46.88
C LYS A 204 -1.41 14.48 -46.76
N VAL A 205 -1.06 14.89 -45.54
CA VAL A 205 -0.31 16.14 -45.28
C VAL A 205 1.05 16.10 -45.99
N ALA A 206 1.82 15.03 -45.80
CA ALA A 206 3.15 14.90 -46.41
C ALA A 206 3.10 14.78 -47.95
N ALA A 207 2.00 14.30 -48.53
CA ALA A 207 1.80 14.34 -49.98
C ALA A 207 1.59 15.78 -50.44
N HIS A 208 0.67 16.52 -49.80
CA HIS A 208 0.42 17.93 -50.13
C HIS A 208 1.68 18.79 -49.99
N GLU A 209 2.46 18.61 -48.92
CA GLU A 209 3.74 19.31 -48.74
C GLU A 209 4.70 19.05 -49.91
N ALA A 210 4.80 17.81 -50.39
CA ALA A 210 5.66 17.47 -51.53
C ALA A 210 5.14 18.03 -52.87
N GLU A 211 3.83 18.22 -53.00
CA GLU A 211 3.20 18.88 -54.15
C GLU A 211 3.53 20.38 -54.16
N GLU A 212 3.33 21.05 -53.02
CA GLU A 212 3.65 22.47 -52.83
C GLU A 212 5.15 22.74 -53.03
N GLU A 213 6.03 21.89 -52.50
CA GLU A 213 7.47 21.97 -52.76
C GLU A 213 7.80 21.81 -54.26
N SER A 214 7.08 20.94 -54.97
CA SER A 214 7.28 20.78 -56.42
C SER A 214 6.79 21.98 -57.22
N ASP A 215 5.72 22.64 -56.76
CA ASP A 215 5.21 23.86 -57.36
C ASP A 215 6.20 25.02 -57.15
N ASN A 216 6.73 25.18 -55.94
CA ASN A 216 7.77 26.17 -55.63
C ASN A 216 9.04 25.96 -56.50
N ILE A 217 9.48 24.71 -56.72
CA ILE A 217 10.61 24.41 -57.61
C ILE A 217 10.30 24.81 -59.06
N ALA A 218 9.06 24.60 -59.52
CA ALA A 218 8.64 25.02 -60.85
C ALA A 218 8.60 26.55 -61.00
N GLU A 219 8.11 27.25 -59.98
CA GLU A 219 8.12 28.72 -59.94
C GLU A 219 9.55 29.28 -59.98
N ASP A 220 10.47 28.74 -59.16
CA ASP A 220 11.87 29.19 -59.13
C ASP A 220 12.56 29.00 -60.48
N PHE A 221 12.27 27.91 -61.20
CA PHE A 221 12.77 27.68 -62.56
C PHE A 221 12.20 28.70 -63.56
N LEU A 222 10.89 29.00 -63.50
CA LEU A 222 10.25 29.99 -64.38
C LEU A 222 10.77 31.42 -64.14
N GLU A 223 11.19 31.72 -62.92
CA GLU A 223 11.83 32.98 -62.55
C GLU A 223 13.33 33.02 -62.91
N GLY A 224 13.90 31.92 -63.41
CA GLY A 224 15.30 31.82 -63.81
C GLY A 224 16.29 31.73 -62.64
N LYS A 225 15.83 31.35 -61.44
CA LYS A 225 16.67 31.16 -60.24
C LYS A 225 17.46 29.85 -60.25
N THR A 226 17.01 28.87 -61.02
CA THR A 226 17.56 27.52 -61.09
C THR A 226 17.81 27.14 -62.55
N ASP A 227 18.88 26.39 -62.83
CA ASP A 227 19.11 25.87 -64.19
C ASP A 227 18.25 24.64 -64.50
N ILE A 228 18.31 24.19 -65.75
CA ILE A 228 17.46 23.10 -66.24
C ILE A 228 17.80 21.74 -65.63
N ASP A 229 19.08 21.48 -65.35
CA ASP A 229 19.52 20.17 -64.84
C ASP A 229 19.12 20.04 -63.37
N ASP A 230 19.31 21.10 -62.58
CA ASP A 230 18.92 21.18 -61.17
C ASP A 230 17.39 21.17 -61.01
N PHE A 231 16.66 21.87 -61.88
CA PHE A 231 15.20 21.81 -61.94
C PHE A 231 14.71 20.39 -62.19
N LEU A 232 15.19 19.73 -63.25
CA LEU A 232 14.72 18.40 -63.63
C LEU A 232 14.97 17.39 -62.51
N SER A 233 16.16 17.44 -61.88
CA SER A 233 16.50 16.56 -60.76
C SER A 233 15.54 16.76 -59.58
N SER A 234 15.43 17.99 -59.09
CA SER A 234 14.66 18.30 -57.87
C SER A 234 13.15 18.14 -58.07
N PHE A 235 12.63 18.57 -59.23
CA PHE A 235 11.22 18.47 -59.55
C PHE A 235 10.79 17.00 -59.71
N MET A 236 11.59 16.18 -60.42
CA MET A 236 11.30 14.76 -60.56
C MET A 236 11.37 14.03 -59.21
N GLU A 237 12.32 14.39 -58.34
CA GLU A 237 12.39 13.86 -56.99
C GLU A 237 11.10 14.16 -56.21
N LYS A 238 10.70 15.43 -56.11
CA LYS A 238 9.51 15.84 -55.34
C LYS A 238 8.22 15.25 -55.89
N ARG A 239 8.02 15.26 -57.22
CA ARG A 239 6.85 14.65 -57.87
C ARG A 239 6.80 13.13 -57.65
N THR A 240 7.95 12.46 -57.66
CA THR A 240 8.03 11.02 -57.35
C THR A 240 7.61 10.75 -55.90
N ILE A 241 8.08 11.57 -54.96
CA ILE A 241 7.71 11.48 -53.53
C ILE A 241 6.20 11.70 -53.37
N TYR A 242 5.64 12.75 -53.98
CA TYR A 242 4.20 13.05 -53.99
C TYR A 242 3.37 11.85 -54.45
N HIS A 243 3.65 11.34 -55.66
CA HIS A 243 2.88 10.24 -56.23
C HIS A 243 2.99 8.96 -55.39
N CYS A 244 4.18 8.67 -54.85
CA CYS A 244 4.39 7.53 -53.96
C CYS A 244 3.61 7.66 -52.65
N ARG A 245 3.60 8.84 -52.02
CA ARG A 245 2.83 9.10 -50.79
C ARG A 245 1.32 9.03 -51.04
N ARG A 246 0.84 9.60 -52.16
CA ARG A 246 -0.58 9.57 -52.56
C ARG A 246 -1.08 8.16 -52.85
N ALA A 247 -0.31 7.36 -53.59
CA ALA A 247 -0.67 5.97 -53.84
C ALA A 247 -0.72 5.12 -52.54
N LYS A 248 0.19 5.39 -51.59
CA LYS A 248 0.18 4.73 -50.26
C LYS A 248 -1.03 5.15 -49.42
N GLU A 249 -1.39 6.42 -49.46
CA GLU A 249 -2.56 6.99 -48.77
C GLU A 249 -3.86 6.36 -49.29
N GLU A 250 -4.06 6.33 -50.61
CA GLU A 250 -5.21 5.70 -51.25
C GLU A 250 -5.29 4.20 -50.94
N LYS A 251 -4.15 3.50 -50.95
CA LYS A 251 -4.12 2.08 -50.59
C LYS A 251 -4.51 1.84 -49.14
N LEU A 252 -4.05 2.69 -48.22
CA LEU A 252 -4.41 2.61 -46.81
C LEU A 252 -5.90 2.91 -46.59
N GLN A 253 -6.46 3.92 -47.28
CA GLN A 253 -7.89 4.23 -47.27
C GLN A 253 -8.75 3.04 -47.68
N GLN A 254 -8.34 2.29 -48.71
CA GLN A 254 -9.03 1.06 -49.12
C GLN A 254 -8.99 -0.01 -48.03
N VAL A 255 -7.84 -0.24 -47.42
CA VAL A 255 -7.70 -1.23 -46.33
C VAL A 255 -8.57 -0.88 -45.13
N ILE A 256 -8.61 0.41 -44.74
CA ILE A 256 -9.47 0.89 -43.66
C ILE A 256 -10.94 0.62 -44.00
N ALA A 257 -11.39 1.02 -45.19
CA ALA A 257 -12.77 0.84 -45.63
C ALA A 257 -13.18 -0.65 -45.69
N MET A 258 -12.30 -1.52 -46.19
CA MET A 258 -12.54 -2.97 -46.20
C MET A 258 -12.65 -3.55 -44.80
N HIS A 259 -11.79 -3.13 -43.86
CA HIS A 259 -11.79 -3.64 -42.49
C HIS A 259 -13.05 -3.20 -41.72
N SER A 260 -13.55 -1.98 -41.98
CA SER A 260 -14.83 -1.51 -41.41
C SER A 260 -16.04 -2.32 -41.87
N GLN A 261 -16.00 -2.96 -43.04
CA GLN A 261 -17.11 -3.81 -43.54
C GLN A 261 -17.21 -5.17 -42.84
N PHE A 262 -16.11 -5.68 -42.27
CA PHE A 262 -16.11 -6.94 -41.52
C PHE A 262 -16.48 -6.78 -40.04
N HIS A 263 -16.57 -5.54 -39.54
CA HIS A 263 -16.90 -5.21 -38.15
C HIS A 263 -18.27 -4.53 -38.04
N ALA A 264 -19.22 -4.91 -38.89
CA ALA A 264 -20.63 -4.57 -38.69
C ALA A 264 -21.18 -5.48 -37.57
N PRO A 265 -21.71 -4.91 -36.46
CA PRO A 265 -22.25 -5.71 -35.37
C PRO A 265 -23.56 -6.38 -35.83
N LEU A 266 -23.66 -7.70 -35.60
CA LEU A 266 -24.93 -8.41 -35.47
C LEU A 266 -25.45 -8.26 -34.04
#